data_AF-A0AAV2BPC5-F1
#
_entry.id   AF-A0AAV2BPC5-F1
#
_cell.length_a   1.000
_cell.length_b   1.000
_cell.length_c   1.000
_cell.angle_alpha   90.00
_cell.angle_beta   90.00
_cell.angle_gamma   90.00
#
_symmetry.space_group_name_H-M   'P 1'
#
loop_
_entity.id
_entity.type
_entity.pdbx_description
1 polymer ?
#
loop_
_entity_poly.entity_id
_entity_poly.type
_entity_poly.pdbx_seq_one_letter_code
_entity_poly.pdbx_strand_id
1 'polypeptide(L)'
;MHGSMKLYLRLQVENRSLEVHGSEEAIEEKREQREESQLKRKKKAFDKKVKALRMEVRSSLYRKKDLSHTHTYGAEVYNEDDDVYTKTCTSCGHRVEFEKM
;
A
#
# COMPACT_ATOMS: atom_id res chain seq x y z
N MET A 1 -3.04 3.13 -41.77
CA MET A 1 -1.76 2.84 -42.45
C MET A 1 -0.84 2.14 -41.46
N HIS A 2 -0.37 0.93 -41.77
CA HIS A 2 0.69 0.29 -41.00
C HIS A 2 2.04 0.86 -41.43
N GLY A 3 2.92 1.16 -40.48
CA GLY A 3 4.24 1.73 -40.77
C GLY A 3 5.15 0.70 -41.41
N SER A 4 5.81 1.08 -42.52
CA SER A 4 6.83 0.25 -43.17
C SER A 4 8.12 0.21 -42.33
N MET A 5 8.62 -0.99 -42.02
CA MET A 5 9.89 -1.18 -41.30
C MET A 5 11.09 -0.72 -42.15
N LYS A 6 12.00 0.04 -41.54
CA LYS A 6 13.26 0.45 -42.19
C LYS A 6 14.34 -0.59 -41.90
N LEU A 7 14.95 -1.11 -42.96
CA LEU A 7 16.06 -2.06 -42.88
C LEU A 7 17.36 -1.33 -43.26
N TYR A 8 18.44 -1.62 -42.54
CA TYR A 8 19.76 -1.05 -42.77
C TYR A 8 20.80 -2.16 -42.90
N LEU A 9 21.89 -1.87 -43.62
CA LEU A 9 23.01 -2.79 -43.74
C LEU A 9 23.82 -2.78 -42.44
N ARG A 10 24.14 -3.96 -41.89
CA ARG A 10 24.86 -4.10 -40.61
C ARG A 10 26.16 -3.29 -40.57
N LEU A 11 26.99 -3.42 -41.62
CA LEU A 11 28.28 -2.73 -41.72
C LEU A 11 28.14 -1.20 -41.66
N GLN A 12 27.09 -0.63 -42.27
CA GLN A 12 26.84 0.80 -42.23
C GLN A 12 26.48 1.27 -40.82
N VAL A 13 25.70 0.47 -40.08
CA VAL A 13 25.31 0.77 -38.70
C VAL A 13 26.51 0.69 -37.76
N GLU A 14 27.38 -0.31 -37.93
CA GLU A 14 28.61 -0.46 -37.12
C GLU A 14 29.55 0.73 -37.33
N ASN A 15 29.85 1.10 -38.59
CA ASN A 15 30.68 2.26 -38.90
C ASN A 15 30.08 3.55 -38.32
N ARG A 16 28.78 3.75 -38.50
CA ARG A 16 28.08 4.91 -37.94
C ARG A 16 28.13 4.93 -36.41
N SER A 17 28.06 3.77 -35.77
CA SER A 17 28.17 3.65 -34.32
C SER A 17 29.55 4.08 -33.85
N LEU A 18 30.62 3.69 -34.54
CA LEU A 18 31.98 4.14 -34.24
C LEU A 18 32.14 5.66 -34.42
N GLU A 19 31.57 6.25 -35.49
CA GLU A 19 31.57 7.71 -35.68
C GLU A 19 30.88 8.46 -34.55
N VAL A 20 29.76 7.92 -34.04
CA VAL A 20 28.94 8.59 -33.01
C VAL A 20 29.52 8.39 -31.61
N HIS A 21 30.07 7.21 -31.34
CA HIS A 21 30.50 6.81 -30.00
C HIS A 21 32.02 6.84 -29.81
N GLY A 22 32.80 7.04 -30.87
CA GLY A 22 34.25 7.20 -30.87
C GLY A 22 34.99 5.87 -30.99
N SER A 23 34.79 4.96 -30.03
CA SER A 23 35.48 3.66 -29.99
C SER A 23 34.52 2.52 -29.63
N GLU A 24 34.94 1.30 -29.92
CA GLU A 24 34.20 0.10 -29.52
C GLU A 24 34.11 -0.03 -27.99
N GLU A 25 35.19 0.32 -27.29
CA GLU A 25 35.22 0.36 -25.82
C GLU A 25 34.16 1.31 -25.24
N ALA A 26 34.01 2.51 -25.82
CA ALA A 26 33.01 3.48 -25.37
C ALA A 26 31.56 3.04 -25.67
N ILE A 27 31.37 2.21 -26.70
CA ILE A 27 30.07 1.59 -27.00
C ILE A 27 29.76 0.54 -25.94
N GLU A 28 30.73 -0.31 -25.61
CA GLU A 28 30.56 -1.39 -24.64
C GLU A 28 30.35 -0.85 -23.23
N GLU A 29 31.11 0.15 -22.80
CA GLU A 29 30.90 0.81 -21.50
C GLU A 29 29.47 1.38 -21.37
N LYS A 30 28.96 2.02 -22.43
CA LYS A 30 27.58 2.52 -22.45
C LYS A 30 26.54 1.39 -22.44
N ARG A 31 26.84 0.22 -23.00
CA ARG A 31 25.97 -0.96 -22.92
C ARG A 31 25.94 -1.50 -21.50
N GLU A 32 27.09 -1.71 -20.89
CA GLU A 32 27.20 -2.15 -19.49
C GLU A 32 26.48 -1.20 -18.53
N GLN A 33 26.66 0.11 -18.68
CA GLN A 33 25.95 1.11 -17.88
C GLN A 33 24.42 1.01 -18.03
N ARG A 34 23.93 0.73 -19.25
CA ARG A 34 22.49 0.53 -19.51
C ARG A 34 21.98 -0.74 -18.87
N GLU A 35 22.74 -1.83 -18.95
CA GLU A 35 22.38 -3.11 -18.34
C GLU A 35 22.35 -3.01 -16.81
N GLU A 36 23.38 -2.41 -16.21
CA GLU A 36 23.46 -2.18 -14.78
C GLU A 36 22.28 -1.30 -14.30
N SER A 37 21.97 -0.23 -15.05
CA SER A 37 20.82 0.63 -14.77
C SER A 37 19.49 -0.11 -14.89
N GLN A 38 19.36 -1.01 -15.87
CA GLN A 38 18.16 -1.84 -16.04
C GLN A 38 17.99 -2.80 -14.87
N LEU A 39 19.07 -3.45 -14.41
CA LEU A 39 19.06 -4.34 -13.25
C LEU A 39 18.71 -3.57 -11.97
N LYS A 40 19.32 -2.40 -11.74
CA LYS A 40 18.98 -1.49 -10.63
C LYS A 40 17.49 -1.11 -10.65
N ARG A 41 16.94 -0.79 -11.82
CA ARG A 41 15.52 -0.44 -11.98
C ARG A 41 14.60 -1.63 -11.65
N LYS A 42 14.93 -2.83 -12.16
CA LYS A 42 14.17 -4.06 -11.88
C LYS A 42 14.16 -4.39 -10.39
N LYS A 43 15.32 -4.32 -9.73
CA LYS A 43 15.45 -4.53 -8.27
C LYS A 43 14.62 -3.52 -7.46
N LYS A 44 14.77 -2.22 -7.74
CA LYS A 44 13.98 -1.17 -7.08
C LYS A 44 12.47 -1.35 -7.25
N ALA A 45 12.02 -1.76 -8.45
CA ALA A 45 10.61 -2.03 -8.70
C ALA A 45 10.10 -3.23 -7.89
N PHE A 46 10.91 -4.29 -7.78
CA PHE A 46 10.61 -5.44 -6.95
C PHE A 46 10.54 -5.07 -5.46
N ASP A 47 11.55 -4.38 -4.94
CA ASP A 47 11.62 -3.94 -3.53
C ASP A 47 10.42 -3.04 -3.18
N LYS A 48 10.02 -2.15 -4.09
CA LYS A 48 8.81 -1.30 -3.93
C LYS A 48 7.54 -2.16 -3.82
N LYS A 49 7.39 -3.19 -4.65
CA LYS A 49 6.24 -4.11 -4.58
C LYS A 49 6.21 -4.88 -3.26
N VAL A 50 7.36 -5.39 -2.81
CA VAL A 50 7.48 -6.10 -1.52
C VAL A 50 7.13 -5.17 -0.35
N LYS A 51 7.61 -3.92 -0.37
CA LYS A 51 7.27 -2.92 0.66
C LYS A 51 5.77 -2.64 0.69
N ALA A 52 5.14 -2.45 -0.46
CA ALA A 52 3.70 -2.22 -0.57
C ALA A 52 2.91 -3.41 0.01
N LEU A 53 3.28 -4.65 -0.38
CA LEU A 53 2.66 -5.86 0.14
C LEU A 53 2.76 -5.97 1.67
N ARG A 54 3.93 -5.67 2.24
CA ARG A 54 4.11 -5.68 3.70
C ARG A 54 3.21 -4.66 4.41
N MET A 55 3.03 -3.47 3.81
CA MET A 55 2.16 -2.44 4.38
C MET A 55 0.69 -2.87 4.35
N GLU A 56 0.25 -3.47 3.25
CA GLU A 56 -1.12 -3.98 3.09
C GLU A 56 -1.44 -5.08 4.11
N VAL A 57 -0.54 -6.07 4.25
CA VAL A 57 -0.67 -7.13 5.26
C VAL A 57 -0.66 -6.56 6.68
N ARG A 58 0.18 -5.57 6.96
CA ARG A 58 0.20 -4.92 8.28
C ARG A 58 -1.13 -4.22 8.58
N SER A 59 -1.70 -3.53 7.59
CA SER A 59 -3.00 -2.87 7.76
C SER A 59 -4.16 -3.85 7.92
N SER A 60 -4.11 -5.02 7.27
CA SER A 60 -5.18 -6.03 7.41
C SER A 60 -5.13 -6.75 8.76
N LEU A 61 -3.93 -6.95 9.32
CA LEU A 61 -3.74 -7.51 10.66
C LEU A 61 -4.02 -6.48 11.78
N TYR A 62 -3.85 -5.19 11.50
CA TYR A 62 -4.15 -4.14 12.46
C TYR A 62 -5.66 -3.88 12.52
N ARG A 63 -6.36 -4.66 13.35
CA ARG A 63 -7.66 -4.28 13.87
C ARG A 63 -7.43 -3.25 14.97
N LYS A 64 -7.97 -2.04 14.83
CA LYS A 64 -8.11 -1.11 15.94
C LYS A 64 -8.81 -1.92 17.05
N LYS A 65 -8.15 -2.12 18.19
CA LYS A 65 -8.89 -2.52 19.39
C LYS A 65 -9.82 -1.35 19.62
N ASP A 66 -11.11 -1.54 19.33
CA ASP A 66 -12.12 -0.65 19.88
C ASP A 66 -11.80 -0.57 21.37
N LEU A 67 -11.66 0.67 21.86
CA LEU A 67 -11.48 0.91 23.28
C LEU A 67 -12.70 0.30 23.94
N SER A 68 -12.59 -0.95 24.39
CA SER A 68 -13.64 -1.64 25.11
C SER A 68 -13.80 -0.87 26.40
N HIS A 69 -14.73 0.09 26.43
CA HIS A 69 -14.99 0.81 27.66
C HIS A 69 -15.75 -0.14 28.59
N THR A 70 -15.33 -0.16 29.84
CA THR A 70 -16.07 -0.85 30.89
C THR A 70 -17.20 0.07 31.34
N HIS A 71 -18.45 -0.37 31.19
CA HIS A 71 -19.60 0.43 31.61
C HIS A 71 -19.65 0.57 33.14
N THR A 72 -19.59 1.81 33.63
CA THR A 72 -19.91 2.16 35.01
C THR A 72 -21.33 2.74 35.05
N TYR A 73 -22.29 1.96 35.54
CA TYR A 73 -23.68 2.39 35.65
C TYR A 73 -23.90 3.24 36.91
N GLY A 74 -24.62 4.36 36.75
CA GLY A 74 -25.03 5.24 37.85
C GLY A 74 -26.30 4.76 38.55
N ALA A 75 -26.96 5.67 39.27
CA ALA A 75 -28.19 5.39 40.00
C ALA A 75 -29.31 4.84 39.09
N GLU A 76 -30.08 3.89 39.62
CA GLU A 76 -31.24 3.29 38.98
C GLU A 76 -32.43 4.26 39.06
N VAL A 77 -33.13 4.47 37.94
CA VAL A 77 -34.34 5.27 37.85
C VAL A 77 -35.50 4.34 37.53
N TYR A 78 -36.54 4.37 38.35
CA TYR A 78 -37.77 3.62 38.12
C TYR A 78 -38.72 4.45 37.25
N ASN A 79 -39.22 3.85 36.16
CA ASN A 79 -40.24 4.44 35.30
C ASN A 79 -41.59 3.82 35.65
N GLU A 80 -42.47 4.61 36.27
CA GLU A 80 -43.81 4.19 36.71
C GLU A 80 -44.74 3.81 35.54
N ASP A 81 -44.55 4.42 34.36
CA ASP A 81 -45.40 4.18 33.18
C ASP A 81 -45.17 2.80 32.55
N ASP A 82 -43.92 2.32 32.58
CA ASP A 82 -43.49 1.09 31.92
C ASP A 82 -43.18 -0.05 32.92
N ASP A 83 -43.27 0.22 34.24
CA ASP A 83 -42.90 -0.69 35.35
C ASP A 83 -41.49 -1.29 35.22
N VAL A 84 -40.53 -0.51 34.70
CA VAL A 84 -39.16 -0.94 34.39
C VAL A 84 -38.11 -0.04 35.05
N TYR A 85 -37.01 -0.63 35.51
CA TYR A 85 -35.85 0.08 36.03
C TYR A 85 -34.85 0.36 34.93
N THR A 86 -34.38 1.62 34.83
CA THR A 86 -33.35 2.03 33.87
C THR A 86 -32.08 2.44 34.61
N LYS A 87 -30.92 1.93 34.17
CA LYS A 87 -29.60 2.42 34.60
C LYS A 87 -28.81 2.97 33.42
N THR A 88 -28.23 4.16 33.59
CA THR A 88 -27.44 4.84 32.56
C THR A 88 -25.95 4.82 32.92
N CYS A 89 -25.09 4.51 31.96
CA CYS A 89 -23.66 4.58 32.13
C CYS A 89 -23.18 6.03 32.17
N THR A 90 -22.44 6.39 33.22
CA THR A 90 -21.99 7.76 33.49
C THR A 90 -20.94 8.27 32.51
N SER A 91 -20.22 7.37 31.84
CA SER A 91 -19.11 7.72 30.95
C SER A 91 -19.47 7.75 29.46
N CYS A 92 -20.51 7.01 29.03
CA CYS A 92 -20.88 6.90 27.61
C CYS A 92 -22.37 7.11 27.31
N GLY A 93 -23.22 7.24 28.34
CA GLY A 93 -24.66 7.43 28.16
C GLY A 93 -25.44 6.17 27.76
N HIS A 94 -24.80 4.99 27.72
CA HIS A 94 -25.48 3.72 27.43
C HIS A 94 -26.52 3.39 28.51
N ARG A 95 -27.75 3.07 28.10
CA ARG A 95 -28.87 2.77 28.99
C ARG A 95 -29.17 1.27 28.98
N VAL A 96 -29.49 0.72 30.15
CA VAL A 96 -29.96 -0.66 30.30
C VAL A 96 -31.27 -0.62 31.08
N GLU A 97 -32.30 -1.16 30.48
CA GLU A 97 -33.62 -1.39 31.06
C GLU A 97 -33.68 -2.82 31.61
N PHE A 98 -34.19 -3.00 32.82
CA PHE A 98 -34.35 -4.31 33.47
C PHE A 98 -35.51 -4.30 34.46
N GLU A 99 -36.08 -5.48 34.68
CA GLU A 99 -37.11 -5.72 35.69
C GLU A 99 -36.45 -6.20 36.99
N LYS A 100 -36.95 -5.76 38.14
CA LYS A 100 -36.46 -6.17 39.46
C LYS A 100 -37.55 -7.02 40.12
N MET A 101 -37.29 -8.33 40.26
CA MET A 101 -38.16 -9.25 41.01
C MET A 101 -38.13 -8.97 42.51
#